data_AF-A0A832ZC36-F1
#
_entry.id   AF-A0A832ZC36-F1
#
_cell.length_a   1.000
_cell.length_b   1.000
_cell.length_c   1.000
_cell.angle_alpha   90.00
_cell.angle_beta   90.00
_cell.angle_gamma   90.00
#
_symmetry.space_group_name_H-M   'P 1'
#
loop_
_entity.id
_entity.type
_entity.pdbx_description
1 polymer ?
#
loop_
_entity_poly.entity_id
_entity_poly.type
_entity_poly.pdbx_seq_one_letter_code
_entity_poly.pdbx_strand_id
1 'polypeptide(L)'
;KIIETLIKRGYVSQVARKGYLISTVLGRAVYRFLMDNFARLVSEETTRRLQEEMDKIEEGLRDYQEVLREILEELRSVSLRAKES
;
A
#
# COMPACT_ATOMS: atom_id res chain seq x y z
N LYS A 1 7.43 8.65 9.41
CA LYS A 1 5.97 8.85 9.57
C LYS A 1 5.11 7.58 9.32
N ILE A 2 5.52 6.61 8.49
CA ILE A 2 4.74 5.38 8.22
C ILE A 2 4.60 4.49 9.49
N ILE A 3 5.72 4.13 10.13
CA ILE A 3 5.73 3.24 11.31
C ILE A 3 4.90 3.78 12.47
N GLU A 4 5.03 5.06 12.79
CA GLU A 4 4.25 5.74 13.84
C GLU A 4 2.74 5.66 13.57
N THR A 5 2.34 5.78 12.30
CA THR A 5 0.93 5.64 11.89
C THR A 5 0.42 4.22 12.10
N LEU A 6 1.23 3.20 11.78
CA LEU A 6 0.87 1.80 11.99
C LEU A 6 0.70 1.46 13.48
N ILE A 7 1.53 2.05 14.34
CA ILE A 7 1.42 1.91 15.79
C ILE A 7 0.15 2.61 16.29
N LYS A 8 -0.08 3.86 15.89
CA LYS A 8 -1.26 4.65 16.32
C LYS A 8 -2.58 3.99 15.92
N ARG A 9 -2.62 3.31 14.77
CA ARG A 9 -3.79 2.54 14.28
C ARG A 9 -3.90 1.14 14.87
N GLY A 10 -2.93 0.72 15.69
CA GLY A 10 -2.94 -0.59 16.35
C GLY A 10 -2.65 -1.77 15.41
N TYR A 11 -2.06 -1.55 14.25
CA TYR A 11 -1.67 -2.62 13.31
C TYR A 11 -0.36 -3.29 13.72
N VAL A 12 0.49 -2.56 14.44
CA VAL A 12 1.79 -3.00 14.92
C VAL A 12 1.96 -2.55 16.38
N SER A 13 2.61 -3.35 17.21
CA SER A 13 2.94 -3.03 18.60
C SER A 13 4.43 -3.16 18.88
N GLN A 14 4.94 -2.34 19.80
CA GLN A 14 6.34 -2.39 20.25
C GLN A 14 6.49 -3.32 21.46
N VAL A 15 7.48 -4.21 21.42
CA VAL A 15 7.79 -5.08 22.57
C VAL A 15 8.86 -4.42 23.46
N ALA A 16 8.53 -4.27 24.74
CA ALA A 16 9.05 -3.25 25.65
C ALA A 16 10.54 -3.33 26.09
N ARG A 17 11.43 -4.01 25.37
CA ARG A 17 12.87 -4.01 25.74
C ARG A 17 13.88 -3.92 24.60
N LYS A 18 13.47 -4.04 23.33
CA LYS A 18 14.41 -4.09 22.19
C LYS A 18 13.96 -3.31 20.94
N GLY A 19 12.87 -2.54 21.03
CA GLY A 19 12.37 -1.77 19.89
C GLY A 19 11.80 -2.63 18.74
N TYR A 20 11.57 -3.92 18.97
CA TYR A 20 10.96 -4.79 17.96
C TYR A 20 9.50 -4.44 17.73
N LEU A 21 9.12 -4.49 16.46
CA LEU A 21 7.75 -4.30 15.99
C LEU A 21 7.14 -5.66 15.66
N ILE A 22 5.98 -5.95 16.25
CA ILE A 22 5.21 -7.17 15.98
C ILE A 22 3.82 -6.82 15.44
N SER A 23 3.37 -7.59 14.44
CA SER A 23 2.01 -7.44 13.91
C SER A 23 0.98 -7.80 14.99
N THR A 24 -0.06 -6.99 15.11
CA THR A 24 -1.19 -7.32 15.97
C THR A 24 -2.16 -8.27 15.24
N VAL A 25 -3.13 -8.84 15.97
CA VAL A 25 -4.21 -9.62 15.35
C VAL A 25 -4.97 -8.77 14.33
N LEU A 26 -5.26 -7.51 14.67
CA LEU A 26 -5.89 -6.55 13.77
C LEU A 26 -5.01 -6.28 12.54
N GLY A 27 -3.72 -6.02 12.73
CA GLY A 27 -2.79 -5.78 11.63
C GLY A 27 -2.74 -6.94 10.64
N ARG A 28 -2.70 -8.19 11.13
CA ARG A 28 -2.75 -9.39 10.28
C ARG A 28 -4.10 -9.58 9.58
N ALA A 29 -5.21 -9.23 10.24
CA ALA A 29 -6.53 -9.31 9.61
C ALA A 29 -6.68 -8.29 8.48
N VAL A 30 -6.28 -7.04 8.72
CA VAL A 30 -6.28 -5.97 7.71
C VAL A 30 -5.35 -6.31 6.55
N TYR A 31 -4.13 -6.76 6.84
CA TYR A 31 -3.19 -7.17 5.79
C TYR A 31 -3.76 -8.28 4.91
N ARG A 32 -4.33 -9.34 5.51
CA ARG A 32 -4.96 -10.43 4.76
C ARG A 32 -6.11 -9.94 3.91
N PHE A 33 -7.04 -9.17 4.49
CA PHE A 33 -8.15 -8.59 3.73
C PHE A 33 -7.66 -7.79 2.52
N LEU A 34 -6.62 -6.96 2.70
CA LEU A 34 -6.06 -6.17 1.62
C LEU A 34 -5.36 -7.03 0.56
N MET A 35 -4.65 -8.09 0.94
CA MET A 35 -4.04 -9.00 -0.02
C MET A 35 -5.11 -9.78 -0.79
N ASP A 36 -6.12 -10.31 -0.11
CA ASP A 36 -7.13 -11.18 -0.72
C ASP A 36 -8.00 -10.40 -1.73
N ASN A 37 -8.31 -9.13 -1.44
CA ASN A 37 -9.24 -8.33 -2.25
C ASN A 37 -8.53 -7.30 -3.15
N PHE A 38 -7.35 -6.83 -2.75
CA PHE A 38 -6.68 -5.69 -3.36
C PHE A 38 -5.18 -5.91 -3.62
N ALA A 39 -4.67 -7.16 -3.63
CA ALA A 39 -3.23 -7.44 -3.83
C ALA A 39 -2.64 -6.71 -5.04
N ARG A 40 -3.37 -6.61 -6.16
CA ARG A 40 -2.90 -5.89 -7.35
C ARG A 40 -2.55 -4.42 -7.09
N LEU A 41 -3.18 -3.79 -6.10
CA LEU A 41 -2.94 -2.39 -5.74
C LEU A 41 -1.92 -2.23 -4.62
N VAL A 42 -1.90 -3.15 -3.64
CA VAL A 42 -1.14 -2.97 -2.39
C VAL A 42 0.00 -3.97 -2.19
N SER A 43 0.31 -4.80 -3.19
CA SER A 43 1.47 -5.69 -3.12
C SER A 43 2.79 -4.91 -3.03
N GLU A 44 3.82 -5.58 -2.52
CA GLU A 44 5.19 -5.06 -2.51
C GLU A 44 5.68 -4.74 -3.93
N GLU A 45 5.34 -5.58 -4.91
CA GLU A 45 5.69 -5.36 -6.32
C GLU A 45 5.03 -4.10 -6.89
N THR A 46 3.74 -3.90 -6.62
CA THR A 46 3.04 -2.68 -7.04
C THR A 46 3.66 -1.44 -6.39
N THR A 47 4.01 -1.54 -5.10
CA THR A 47 4.67 -0.47 -4.36
C THR A 47 6.04 -0.12 -4.95
N ARG A 48 6.84 -1.13 -5.31
CA ARG A 48 8.14 -0.97 -5.96
C ARG A 48 8.02 -0.24 -7.30
N ARG A 49 7.11 -0.69 -8.19
CA ARG A 49 6.89 -0.03 -9.48
C ARG A 49 6.46 1.43 -9.30
N LEU A 50 5.57 1.71 -8.34
CA LEU A 50 5.14 3.08 -8.07
C LEU A 50 6.31 3.98 -7.66
N GLN A 51 7.22 3.47 -6.81
CA GLN A 51 8.41 4.21 -6.42
C GLN A 51 9.31 4.49 -7.62
N GLU A 52 9.55 3.51 -8.50
CA GLU A 52 10.32 3.71 -9.73
C GLU A 52 9.69 4.76 -10.66
N GLU A 53 8.36 4.82 -10.74
CA GLU A 53 7.67 5.85 -11.52
C GLU A 53 7.77 7.24 -10.87
N MET A 54 7.76 7.31 -9.53
CA MET A 54 8.00 8.57 -8.82
C MET A 54 9.41 9.10 -9.07
N ASP A 55 10.42 8.23 -9.07
CA ASP A 55 11.81 8.60 -9.36
C ASP A 55 11.94 9.16 -10.79
N LYS A 56 11.31 8.51 -11.79
CA LYS A 56 11.29 9.00 -13.17
C LYS A 56 10.60 10.35 -13.31
N ILE A 57 9.54 10.61 -12.54
CA ILE A 57 8.88 11.92 -12.51
C ILE A 57 9.83 12.97 -11.92
N GLU A 58 10.53 12.66 -10.84
CA GLU A 58 11.50 13.56 -10.21
C GLU A 58 12.65 13.91 -11.16
N GLU A 59 13.11 12.95 -11.97
CA GLU A 59 14.10 13.15 -13.02
C GLU A 59 13.55 13.86 -14.28
N GLY A 60 12.24 14.13 -14.34
CA GLY A 60 11.58 14.75 -15.49
C GLY A 60 11.41 13.83 -16.69
N LEU A 61 11.61 12.52 -16.52
CA LEU A 61 11.49 11.50 -17.55
C LEU A 61 10.04 11.05 -17.80
N ARG A 62 9.13 11.37 -16.89
CA ARG A 62 7.71 11.01 -17.02
C ARG A 62 6.79 12.13 -16.52
N ASP A 63 5.65 12.30 -17.17
CA ASP A 63 4.63 13.26 -16.75
C ASP A 63 3.75 12.69 -15.64
N TYR A 64 3.64 13.42 -14.52
CA TYR A 64 2.88 12.94 -13.37
C TYR A 64 1.37 12.80 -13.65
N GLN A 65 0.80 13.58 -14.58
CA GLN A 65 -0.62 13.46 -14.92
C GLN A 65 -0.90 12.18 -15.70
N GLU A 66 0.03 11.73 -16.54
CA GLU A 66 -0.05 10.42 -17.20
C GLU A 66 -0.07 9.30 -16.17
N VAL A 67 0.88 9.31 -15.23
CA VAL A 67 0.95 8.30 -14.15
C VAL A 67 -0.32 8.29 -13.30
N LEU A 68 -0.85 9.46 -12.95
CA LEU A 68 -2.11 9.56 -12.20
C LEU A 68 -3.32 8.99 -12.97
N ARG A 69 -3.38 9.20 -14.30
CA ARG A 69 -4.44 8.63 -15.14
C ARG A 69 -4.37 7.09 -15.14
N GLU A 70 -3.18 6.53 -15.31
CA GLU A 70 -2.96 5.08 -15.29
C GLU A 70 -3.38 4.45 -13.96
N ILE A 71 -2.97 5.05 -12.83
CA ILE A 71 -3.34 4.56 -11.50
C ILE A 71 -4.86 4.64 -11.28
N LEU A 72 -5.51 5.72 -11.73
CA LEU A 72 -6.95 5.88 -11.59
C LEU A 72 -7.72 4.83 -12.39
N GLU A 73 -7.27 4.51 -13.60
CA GLU A 73 -7.84 3.43 -14.41
C GLU A 73 -7.66 2.07 -13.75
N GLU A 74 -6.48 1.79 -13.20
CA GLU A 74 -6.22 0.55 -12.47
C GLU A 74 -7.12 0.43 -11.23
N LEU A 75 -7.28 1.50 -10.44
CA LEU A 75 -8.17 1.57 -9.29
C LEU A 75 -9.64 1.29 -9.66
N ARG A 76 -10.14 1.90 -10.75
CA ARG A 76 -11.52 1.67 -11.22
C ARG A 76 -11.73 0.20 -11.59
N SER A 77 -10.75 -0.42 -12.25
CA SER A 77 -10.82 -1.84 -12.64
C SER A 77 -10.87 -2.81 -11.45
N VAL A 78 -10.27 -2.45 -10.32
CA VAL A 78 -10.26 -3.28 -9.11
C VAL A 78 -11.51 -3.01 -8.26
N SER A 79 -11.96 -1.76 -8.15
CA SER A 79 -13.16 -1.40 -7.39
C SER A 79 -14.45 -2.01 -7.96
N LEU A 80 -14.53 -2.17 -9.28
CA LEU A 80 -15.66 -2.85 -9.94
C LEU A 80 -15.77 -4.33 -9.51
N ARG A 81 -14.64 -5.03 -9.40
CA ARG A 81 -14.59 -6.46 -9.02
C ARG A 81 -14.89 -6.69 -7.53
N ALA A 82 -14.52 -5.75 -6.66
CA ALA A 82 -14.77 -5.84 -5.22
C ALA A 82 -16.24 -5.59 -4.83
N LYS A 83 -17.08 -5.03 -5.72
CA LYS A 83 -18.53 -4.83 -5.48
C LYS A 83 -19.40 -6.03 -5.85
N GLU A 84 -18.85 -7.01 -6.56
CA GLU A 84 -19.55 -8.20 -7.05
C GLU A 84 -19.37 -9.44 -6.15
N SER A 85 -18.58 -9.31 -5.07
CA SER A 85 -18.30 -10.34 -4.05
C SER A 85 -18.97 -9.98 -2.71
#